data_AF-A0A517T3U9-F1
#
_entry.id   AF-A0A517T3U9-F1
#
_cell.length_a   1.000
_cell.length_b   1.000
_cell.length_c   1.000
_cell.angle_alpha   90.00
_cell.angle_beta   90.00
_cell.angle_gamma   90.00
#
_symmetry.space_group_name_H-M   'P 1'
#
loop_
_entity.id
_entity.type
_entity.pdbx_description
1 polymer ?
#
loop_
_entity_poly.entity_id
_entity_poly.type
_entity_poly.pdbx_seq_one_letter_code
_entity_poly.pdbx_strand_id
1 'polypeptide(L)'
;MTLPHSHWAPKWLIMLGAAVLIASVAGEALAQTRIASAFGKIDDEDFERAYQTEQFGRGIEGPGGYLPSFDVDRNRVDITKLQTELTKFSRTSSDLYDELDRGIRVVPEIRPHIGDMLKVRARSRLLAQRVDGFGGLEEYKSDIQGLDRDWRQLSYDLRAIRGMSRTAVRYIDELDAANDAIGQSLQISPTLDYRELVITTAELRASMSNLLDDIEIELGRTAEARRLQLQASQTQQQASHLAGLALEQASSDQLISEFKRFERDWTELNNGLRSYNNRYVERSARRVMESSQETRQLLLIPQEIDRAELVYLTRNLERDTNDFFDRAPLRILMRLPESEQALATADQFYGVLENYIDLVERNEEVDDLVEAYSYIDDAWTSFERVFRPINSEDAQQVLNSVEVSILDLQQSMLIEQSFDRHTAMELAAELENLAGHLDQDVRRWLSRSNPSYRHEALRDVSSFVTGSQSLHESLVTEGSIQEARRQASQVWDDWRRVYQHITKCDTSERPYLARTSSRTTPTLVDLRALLQ
;
A
#
# COMPACT_ATOMS: atom_id res chain seq x y z
N MET A 1 4.95 67.12 -2.76
CA MET A 1 6.33 66.61 -2.94
C MET A 1 6.83 66.14 -1.58
N THR A 2 7.36 64.91 -1.57
CA THR A 2 8.33 64.29 -0.63
C THR A 2 7.95 63.94 0.81
N LEU A 3 7.48 62.69 0.96
CA LEU A 3 7.97 61.53 1.75
C LEU A 3 8.20 61.59 3.29
N PRO A 4 7.78 60.53 4.03
CA PRO A 4 8.12 60.28 5.43
C PRO A 4 9.31 59.30 5.60
N HIS A 5 9.97 59.37 6.76
CA HIS A 5 11.16 58.60 7.13
C HIS A 5 10.87 57.13 7.48
N SER A 6 11.77 56.27 7.00
CA SER A 6 11.87 54.83 7.23
C SER A 6 12.68 54.51 8.51
N HIS A 7 12.22 53.51 9.26
CA HIS A 7 13.02 52.81 10.26
C HIS A 7 13.47 51.46 9.68
N TRP A 8 14.78 51.34 9.44
CA TRP A 8 15.46 50.06 9.18
C TRP A 8 16.14 49.62 10.48
N ALA A 9 15.74 48.46 11.01
CA ALA A 9 16.54 47.69 11.97
C ALA A 9 17.37 46.64 11.18
N PRO A 10 18.59 46.30 11.61
CA PRO A 10 19.55 45.63 10.74
C PRO A 10 19.49 44.09 10.83
N LYS A 11 19.41 43.45 9.66
CA LYS A 11 19.23 42.00 9.38
C LYS A 11 20.33 41.03 9.87
N TRP A 12 21.30 41.46 10.67
CA TRP A 12 22.44 40.59 11.03
C TRP A 12 22.25 39.79 12.33
N LEU A 13 21.22 40.08 13.13
CA LEU A 13 20.89 39.29 14.33
C LEU A 13 20.13 37.98 14.02
N ILE A 14 19.54 37.84 12.84
CA ILE A 14 18.83 36.63 12.40
C ILE A 14 19.81 35.53 11.94
N MET A 15 21.03 35.89 11.50
CA MET A 15 22.02 34.91 11.03
C MET A 15 22.76 34.17 12.15
N LEU A 16 22.81 34.71 13.38
CA LEU A 16 23.44 34.03 14.52
C LEU A 16 22.55 32.92 15.11
N GLY A 17 21.23 33.00 14.93
CA GLY A 17 20.30 31.93 15.32
C GLY A 17 20.38 30.70 14.41
N ALA A 18 20.62 30.90 13.10
CA ALA A 18 20.71 29.81 12.13
C ALA A 18 22.00 28.97 12.28
N ALA A 19 23.12 29.58 12.68
CA ALA A 19 24.39 28.87 12.83
C ALA A 19 24.43 27.91 14.05
N VAL A 20 23.65 28.19 15.10
CA VAL A 20 23.56 27.32 16.29
C VAL A 20 22.65 26.12 16.02
N LEU A 21 21.64 26.26 15.16
CA LEU A 21 20.72 25.18 14.75
C LEU A 21 21.36 24.19 13.76
N ILE A 22 22.29 24.65 12.91
CA ILE A 22 23.04 23.76 12.00
C ILE A 22 24.08 22.91 12.76
N ALA A 23 24.62 23.41 13.86
CA ALA A 23 25.58 22.67 14.69
C ALA A 23 24.94 21.56 15.53
N SER A 24 23.66 21.70 15.94
CA SER A 24 22.93 20.65 16.66
C SER A 24 22.48 19.51 15.73
N VAL A 25 22.04 19.82 14.51
CA VAL A 25 21.60 18.83 13.51
C VAL A 25 22.78 17.98 12.99
N ALA A 26 23.98 18.54 12.88
CA ALA A 26 25.18 17.78 12.50
C ALA A 26 25.66 16.80 13.59
N GLY A 27 25.36 17.07 14.87
CA GLY A 27 25.68 16.19 16.00
C GLY A 27 24.80 14.92 16.04
N GLU A 28 23.52 15.04 15.69
CA GLU A 28 22.58 13.91 15.58
C GLU A 28 22.83 13.07 14.33
N ALA A 29 23.20 13.68 13.20
CA ALA A 29 23.54 12.95 11.97
C ALA A 29 24.80 12.06 12.13
N LEU A 30 25.77 12.48 12.95
CA LEU A 30 26.99 11.70 13.26
C LEU A 30 26.75 10.58 14.31
N ALA A 31 25.72 10.72 15.16
CA ALA A 31 25.25 9.65 16.04
C ALA A 31 24.42 8.60 15.29
N GLN A 32 23.58 9.03 14.34
CA GLN A 32 22.80 8.15 13.44
C GLN A 32 23.69 7.32 12.51
N THR A 33 24.83 7.84 12.05
CA THR A 33 25.78 7.06 11.21
C THR A 33 26.50 5.96 11.98
N ARG A 34 26.71 6.12 13.30
CA ARG A 34 27.28 5.05 14.15
C ARG A 34 26.25 3.97 14.49
N ILE A 35 24.99 4.33 14.68
CA ILE A 35 23.90 3.37 14.92
C ILE A 35 23.57 2.60 13.62
N ALA A 36 23.58 3.28 12.45
CA ALA A 36 23.46 2.67 11.12
C ALA A 36 24.51 1.57 10.83
N SER A 37 25.72 1.68 11.42
CA SER A 37 26.78 0.69 11.26
C SER A 37 26.66 -0.55 12.19
N ALA A 38 25.78 -0.49 13.18
CA ALA A 38 25.48 -1.60 14.10
C ALA A 38 24.32 -2.49 13.63
N PHE A 39 23.57 -2.06 12.61
CA PHE A 39 22.57 -2.87 11.90
C PHE A 39 23.24 -3.80 10.90
N GLY A 40 24.02 -4.75 11.43
CA GLY A 40 24.64 -5.79 10.64
C GLY A 40 23.62 -6.48 9.74
N LYS A 41 24.02 -6.65 8.48
CA LYS A 41 23.50 -7.59 7.46
C LYS A 41 22.46 -8.56 8.02
N ILE A 42 21.26 -8.48 7.46
CA ILE A 42 20.30 -9.59 7.44
C ILE A 42 21.09 -10.86 7.14
N ASP A 43 21.07 -11.83 8.06
CA ASP A 43 21.71 -13.12 7.86
C ASP A 43 20.75 -13.95 6.98
N ASP A 44 20.78 -13.64 5.67
CA ASP A 44 19.96 -14.16 4.57
C ASP A 44 19.83 -15.71 4.62
N GLU A 45 20.83 -16.42 5.13
CA GLU A 45 20.81 -17.88 5.26
C GLU A 45 19.70 -18.39 6.20
N ASP A 46 19.28 -17.62 7.20
CA ASP A 46 18.32 -18.08 8.22
C ASP A 46 16.86 -17.84 7.83
N PHE A 47 16.58 -16.83 6.99
CA PHE A 47 15.29 -16.68 6.30
C PHE A 47 15.12 -17.80 5.24
N GLU A 48 16.19 -18.10 4.50
CA GLU A 48 16.25 -19.21 3.54
C GLU A 48 16.03 -20.57 4.22
N ARG A 49 16.59 -20.81 5.41
CA ARG A 49 16.34 -22.04 6.18
C ARG A 49 14.90 -22.15 6.70
N ALA A 50 14.29 -21.04 7.12
CA ALA A 50 12.89 -21.03 7.55
C ALA A 50 11.93 -21.39 6.40
N TYR A 51 12.17 -20.83 5.22
CA TYR A 51 11.37 -21.12 4.02
C TYR A 51 11.68 -22.52 3.43
N GLN A 52 12.93 -23.01 3.49
CA GLN A 52 13.31 -24.37 3.06
C GLN A 52 12.73 -25.48 3.95
N THR A 53 12.47 -25.22 5.23
CA THR A 53 11.97 -26.24 6.18
C THR A 53 10.44 -26.42 6.10
N GLU A 54 9.74 -25.61 5.30
CA GLU A 54 8.37 -25.86 4.86
C GLU A 54 8.31 -27.02 3.85
N GLN A 55 8.38 -28.25 4.36
CA GLN A 55 7.73 -29.41 3.73
C GLN A 55 6.18 -29.31 3.83
N PHE A 56 5.60 -28.17 3.46
CA PHE A 56 4.15 -27.90 3.52
C PHE A 56 3.48 -27.89 2.13
N GLY A 57 4.05 -28.60 1.17
CA GLY A 57 3.51 -28.79 -0.19
C GLY A 57 3.03 -30.22 -0.49
N ARG A 58 2.81 -31.09 0.50
CA ARG A 58 1.94 -32.26 0.25
C ARG A 58 0.49 -31.78 0.36
N GLY A 59 -0.19 -31.79 -0.78
CA GLY A 59 -1.53 -31.27 -0.98
C GLY A 59 -2.48 -31.53 0.20
N ILE A 60 -3.08 -30.46 0.68
CA ILE A 60 -4.40 -30.53 1.29
C ILE A 60 -5.37 -30.54 0.11
N GLU A 61 -5.56 -31.73 -0.48
CA GLU A 61 -6.76 -32.04 -1.21
C GLU A 61 -7.93 -31.90 -0.22
N GLY A 62 -8.69 -30.80 -0.33
CA GLY A 62 -10.04 -30.78 0.19
C GLY A 62 -10.87 -31.85 -0.54
N PRO A 63 -11.69 -32.65 0.14
CA PRO A 63 -12.54 -33.62 -0.54
C PRO A 63 -13.65 -32.85 -1.28
N GLY A 64 -13.51 -32.72 -2.61
CA GLY A 64 -14.59 -32.33 -3.51
C GLY A 64 -14.41 -30.98 -4.21
N GLY A 65 -13.57 -30.95 -5.23
CA GLY A 65 -13.58 -29.91 -6.27
C GLY A 65 -12.96 -30.49 -7.53
N TYR A 66 -13.73 -30.58 -8.62
CA TYR A 66 -13.24 -31.06 -9.90
C TYR A 66 -12.16 -30.11 -10.42
N LEU A 67 -10.88 -30.49 -10.31
CA LEU A 67 -9.82 -29.88 -11.10
C LEU A 67 -9.92 -30.46 -12.53
N PRO A 68 -9.98 -29.64 -13.59
CA PRO A 68 -9.81 -30.15 -14.94
C PRO A 68 -8.39 -30.74 -15.05
N SER A 69 -8.32 -32.02 -15.42
CA SER A 69 -7.07 -32.67 -15.82
C SER A 69 -6.57 -32.00 -17.09
N PHE A 70 -5.62 -31.07 -16.98
CA PHE A 70 -4.90 -30.55 -18.13
C PHE A 70 -3.69 -31.45 -18.39
N ASP A 71 -3.61 -31.99 -19.60
CA ASP A 71 -2.49 -32.80 -20.06
C ASP A 71 -1.41 -31.83 -20.58
N VAL A 72 -0.44 -31.43 -19.75
CA VAL A 72 0.75 -30.76 -20.26
C VAL A 72 1.53 -31.79 -21.07
N ASP A 73 1.52 -31.60 -22.40
CA ASP A 73 2.31 -32.41 -23.32
C ASP A 73 3.80 -32.27 -22.99
N ARG A 74 4.30 -33.23 -22.20
CA ARG A 74 5.68 -33.28 -21.68
C ARG A 74 6.73 -33.20 -22.79
N ASN A 75 6.35 -33.46 -24.05
CA ASN A 75 7.22 -33.36 -25.22
C ASN A 75 7.37 -31.94 -25.79
N ARG A 76 6.69 -30.93 -25.22
CA ARG A 76 6.72 -29.53 -25.71
C ARG A 76 7.34 -28.51 -24.74
N VAL A 77 7.61 -28.87 -23.49
CA VAL A 77 8.20 -27.95 -22.51
C VAL A 77 9.72 -28.08 -22.53
N ASP A 78 10.42 -27.00 -22.90
CA ASP A 78 11.88 -26.94 -22.82
C ASP A 78 12.31 -26.70 -21.36
N ILE A 79 12.53 -27.81 -20.64
CA ILE A 79 12.95 -27.81 -19.23
C ILE A 79 14.26 -27.04 -19.04
N THR A 80 15.19 -27.11 -19.99
CA THR A 80 16.49 -26.43 -19.91
C THR A 80 16.30 -24.91 -19.98
N LYS A 81 15.43 -24.46 -20.87
CA LYS A 81 15.04 -23.05 -20.95
C LYS A 81 14.35 -22.59 -19.67
N LEU A 82 13.40 -23.37 -19.15
CA LEU A 82 12.71 -23.06 -17.89
C LEU A 82 13.69 -22.93 -16.71
N GLN A 83 14.63 -23.87 -16.56
CA GLN A 83 15.67 -23.82 -15.52
C GLN A 83 16.55 -22.57 -15.65
N THR A 84 16.93 -22.22 -16.89
CA THR A 84 17.74 -21.04 -17.16
C THR A 84 17.01 -19.77 -16.75
N GLU A 85 15.74 -19.62 -17.12
CA GLU A 85 14.94 -18.43 -16.79
C GLU A 85 14.61 -18.36 -15.29
N LEU A 86 14.31 -19.47 -14.62
CA LEU A 86 14.12 -19.49 -13.15
C LEU A 86 15.39 -19.13 -12.39
N THR A 87 16.56 -19.61 -12.85
CA THR A 87 17.85 -19.25 -12.27
C THR A 87 18.15 -17.78 -12.48
N LYS A 88 17.87 -17.26 -13.68
CA LYS A 88 18.01 -15.83 -13.99
C LYS A 88 17.10 -15.00 -13.09
N PHE A 89 15.82 -15.36 -13.00
CA PHE A 89 14.83 -14.68 -12.15
C PHE A 89 15.27 -14.67 -10.67
N SER A 90 15.75 -15.80 -10.15
CA SER A 90 16.24 -15.88 -8.76
C SER A 90 17.46 -14.98 -8.49
N ARG A 91 18.38 -14.86 -9.46
CA ARG A 91 19.53 -13.96 -9.33
C ARG A 91 19.11 -12.49 -9.42
N THR A 92 18.34 -12.14 -10.44
CA THR A 92 17.89 -10.76 -10.66
C THR A 92 17.00 -10.27 -9.51
N SER A 93 16.18 -11.13 -8.89
CA SER A 93 15.39 -10.76 -7.71
C SER A 93 16.25 -10.52 -6.47
N SER A 94 17.38 -11.20 -6.33
CA SER A 94 18.36 -10.89 -5.27
C SER A 94 19.05 -9.55 -5.54
N ASP A 95 19.44 -9.29 -6.79
CA ASP A 95 20.07 -8.02 -7.18
C ASP A 95 19.11 -6.82 -7.02
N LEU A 96 17.82 -7.01 -7.36
CA LEU A 96 16.77 -6.01 -7.17
C LEU A 96 16.57 -5.71 -5.68
N TYR A 97 16.46 -6.74 -4.84
CA TYR A 97 16.33 -6.56 -3.39
C TYR A 97 17.47 -5.72 -2.82
N ASP A 98 18.72 -6.06 -3.15
CA ASP A 98 19.89 -5.32 -2.67
C ASP A 98 19.90 -3.85 -3.13
N GLU A 99 19.39 -3.58 -4.34
CA GLU A 99 19.28 -2.22 -4.87
C GLU A 99 18.15 -1.43 -4.21
N LEU A 100 16.99 -2.06 -3.99
CA LEU A 100 15.86 -1.47 -3.27
C LEU A 100 16.24 -1.16 -1.82
N ASP A 101 16.90 -2.08 -1.11
CA ASP A 101 17.34 -1.89 0.29
C ASP A 101 18.29 -0.70 0.44
N ARG A 102 19.23 -0.52 -0.51
CA ARG A 102 20.07 0.69 -0.57
C ARG A 102 19.26 1.95 -0.85
N GLY A 103 18.24 1.82 -1.70
CA GLY A 103 17.35 2.90 -2.15
C GLY A 103 16.40 3.42 -1.08
N ILE A 104 16.04 2.62 -0.07
CA ILE A 104 15.07 2.95 1.01
C ILE A 104 15.33 4.32 1.68
N ARG A 105 16.61 4.72 1.79
CA ARG A 105 16.97 5.99 2.43
C ARG A 105 16.69 7.20 1.54
N VAL A 106 16.72 7.00 0.24
CA VAL A 106 16.53 8.04 -0.78
C VAL A 106 15.08 8.09 -1.23
N VAL A 107 14.44 6.92 -1.36
CA VAL A 107 13.05 6.76 -1.77
C VAL A 107 12.32 5.94 -0.70
N PRO A 108 11.74 6.59 0.33
CA PRO A 108 11.03 5.90 1.40
C PRO A 108 9.84 5.05 0.94
N GLU A 109 9.22 5.40 -0.19
CA GLU A 109 8.11 4.68 -0.85
C GLU A 109 8.48 3.22 -1.18
N ILE A 110 9.77 2.87 -1.27
CA ILE A 110 10.21 1.48 -1.47
C ILE A 110 9.89 0.57 -0.27
N ARG A 111 9.81 1.13 0.95
CA ARG A 111 9.71 0.36 2.21
C ARG A 111 8.56 -0.65 2.28
N PRO A 112 7.30 -0.30 1.99
CA PRO A 112 6.20 -1.26 2.04
C PRO A 112 6.46 -2.51 1.17
N HIS A 113 7.14 -2.34 0.03
CA HIS A 113 7.37 -3.38 -0.98
C HIS A 113 8.53 -4.33 -0.66
N ILE A 114 9.36 -4.02 0.34
CA ILE A 114 10.53 -4.82 0.72
C ILE A 114 10.14 -6.21 1.24
N GLY A 115 9.04 -6.29 1.99
CA GLY A 115 8.51 -7.55 2.51
C GLY A 115 8.13 -8.51 1.39
N ASP A 116 7.42 -8.01 0.39
CA ASP A 116 6.97 -8.79 -0.76
C ASP A 116 8.13 -9.15 -1.70
N MET A 117 9.11 -8.25 -1.85
CA MET A 117 10.34 -8.56 -2.59
C MET A 117 11.12 -9.72 -1.95
N LEU A 118 11.19 -9.79 -0.62
CA LEU A 118 11.79 -10.93 0.08
C LEU A 118 11.01 -12.23 -0.15
N LYS A 119 9.67 -12.18 -0.13
CA LYS A 119 8.81 -13.34 -0.43
C LYS A 119 9.09 -13.86 -1.85
N VAL A 120 9.11 -12.98 -2.85
CA VAL A 120 9.41 -13.31 -4.26
C VAL A 120 10.82 -13.90 -4.40
N ARG A 121 11.83 -13.29 -3.77
CA ARG A 121 13.22 -13.75 -3.79
C ARG A 121 13.36 -15.17 -3.22
N ALA A 122 12.77 -15.43 -2.05
CA ALA A 122 12.84 -16.75 -1.43
C ALA A 122 12.10 -17.81 -2.27
N ARG A 123 10.90 -17.49 -2.76
CA ARG A 123 10.08 -18.40 -3.58
C ARG A 123 10.78 -18.76 -4.90
N SER A 124 11.34 -17.78 -5.60
CA SER A 124 12.05 -18.01 -6.85
C SER A 124 13.32 -18.85 -6.67
N ARG A 125 14.07 -18.64 -5.58
CA ARG A 125 15.26 -19.45 -5.26
C ARG A 125 14.90 -20.90 -4.96
N LEU A 126 13.83 -21.14 -4.19
CA LEU A 126 13.32 -22.49 -3.95
C LEU A 126 12.90 -23.18 -5.25
N LEU A 127 12.18 -22.48 -6.12
CA LEU A 127 11.74 -23.03 -7.39
C LEU A 127 12.93 -23.37 -8.29
N ALA A 128 13.92 -22.48 -8.41
CA ALA A 128 15.14 -22.75 -9.17
C ALA A 128 15.87 -24.00 -8.65
N GLN A 129 16.02 -24.15 -7.32
CA GLN A 129 16.67 -25.33 -6.72
C GLN A 129 15.87 -26.63 -6.89
N ARG A 130 14.53 -26.57 -6.86
CA ARG A 130 13.66 -27.76 -6.97
C ARG A 130 13.55 -28.26 -8.41
N VAL A 131 13.50 -27.36 -9.39
CA VAL A 131 13.46 -27.71 -10.81
C VAL A 131 14.77 -28.35 -11.28
N ASP A 132 15.88 -28.14 -10.57
CA ASP A 132 17.14 -28.86 -10.79
C ASP A 132 17.11 -30.33 -10.33
N GLY A 133 16.17 -30.70 -9.44
CA GLY A 133 16.23 -31.95 -8.66
C GLY A 133 15.41 -33.13 -9.17
N PHE A 134 14.15 -32.95 -9.60
CA PHE A 134 13.23 -34.08 -9.87
C PHE A 134 12.16 -33.79 -10.94
N GLY A 135 11.84 -34.81 -11.73
CA GLY A 135 10.93 -34.76 -12.87
C GLY A 135 9.44 -34.76 -12.50
N GLY A 136 8.80 -33.60 -12.68
CA GLY A 136 7.35 -33.44 -12.59
C GLY A 136 6.94 -31.97 -12.68
N LEU A 137 6.94 -31.38 -13.88
CA LEU A 137 6.55 -29.97 -14.11
C LEU A 137 5.15 -29.61 -13.55
N GLU A 138 4.24 -30.58 -13.54
CA GLU A 138 2.87 -30.41 -13.01
C GLU A 138 2.85 -30.18 -11.50
N GLU A 139 3.80 -30.75 -10.76
CA GLU A 139 3.87 -30.59 -9.30
C GLU A 139 4.26 -29.16 -8.91
N TYR A 140 4.95 -28.44 -9.80
CA TYR A 140 5.44 -27.07 -9.55
C TYR A 140 4.58 -25.99 -10.22
N LYS A 141 3.58 -26.38 -11.02
CA LYS A 141 2.76 -25.43 -11.78
C LYS A 141 2.06 -24.41 -10.88
N SER A 142 1.47 -24.87 -9.77
CA SER A 142 0.82 -23.99 -8.78
C SER A 142 1.81 -23.04 -8.10
N ASP A 143 3.04 -23.49 -7.85
CA ASP A 143 4.06 -22.64 -7.21
C ASP A 143 4.58 -21.57 -8.17
N ILE A 144 4.75 -21.92 -9.45
CA ILE A 144 5.17 -20.98 -10.50
C ILE A 144 4.05 -19.98 -10.80
N GLN A 145 2.78 -20.40 -10.80
CA GLN A 145 1.63 -19.50 -10.89
C GLN A 145 1.56 -18.53 -9.70
N GLY A 146 1.86 -19.01 -8.49
CA GLY A 146 1.96 -18.14 -7.33
C GLY A 146 3.08 -17.12 -7.47
N LEU A 147 4.27 -17.55 -7.92
CA LEU A 147 5.39 -16.64 -8.18
C LEU A 147 5.06 -15.60 -9.26
N ASP A 148 4.40 -16.00 -10.35
CA ASP A 148 3.94 -15.09 -11.42
C ASP A 148 3.01 -14.02 -10.87
N ARG A 149 2.01 -14.41 -10.07
CA ARG A 149 1.07 -13.47 -9.43
C ARG A 149 1.77 -12.49 -8.49
N ASP A 150 2.53 -13.03 -7.53
CA ASP A 150 3.23 -12.24 -6.51
C ASP A 150 4.19 -11.24 -7.18
N TRP A 151 4.92 -11.69 -8.20
CA TRP A 151 5.85 -10.83 -8.93
C TRP A 151 5.13 -9.78 -9.78
N ARG A 152 4.05 -10.14 -10.49
CA ARG A 152 3.32 -9.18 -11.32
C ARG A 152 2.73 -8.03 -10.49
N GLN A 153 2.14 -8.35 -9.35
CA GLN A 153 1.63 -7.36 -8.42
C GLN A 153 2.77 -6.47 -7.91
N LEU A 154 3.85 -7.08 -7.41
CA LEU A 154 5.01 -6.32 -6.93
C LEU A 154 5.67 -5.46 -8.02
N SER A 155 5.79 -5.97 -9.25
CA SER A 155 6.34 -5.23 -10.40
C SER A 155 5.47 -4.03 -10.72
N TYR A 156 4.14 -4.19 -10.65
CA TYR A 156 3.19 -3.10 -10.80
C TYR A 156 3.37 -2.02 -9.74
N ASP A 157 3.37 -2.42 -8.46
CA ASP A 157 3.49 -1.50 -7.33
C ASP A 157 4.85 -0.78 -7.34
N LEU A 158 5.95 -1.52 -7.57
CA LEU A 158 7.28 -0.93 -7.69
C LEU A 158 7.35 0.08 -8.84
N ARG A 159 6.73 -0.19 -10.00
CA ARG A 159 6.73 0.75 -11.14
C ARG A 159 5.95 2.04 -10.85
N ALA A 160 5.03 2.03 -9.89
CA ALA A 160 4.33 3.23 -9.46
C ALA A 160 5.23 4.16 -8.62
N ILE A 161 6.28 3.62 -8.00
CA ILE A 161 7.21 4.36 -7.15
C ILE A 161 8.07 5.31 -7.96
N ARG A 162 8.11 6.58 -7.52
CA ARG A 162 8.91 7.62 -8.20
C ARG A 162 10.34 7.67 -7.66
N GLY A 163 11.24 8.25 -8.46
CA GLY A 163 12.63 8.44 -8.06
C GLY A 163 13.47 7.15 -7.95
N MET A 164 12.93 5.99 -8.36
CA MET A 164 13.68 4.74 -8.39
C MET A 164 14.95 4.85 -9.23
N SER A 165 16.01 4.15 -8.79
CA SER A 165 17.25 4.12 -9.56
C SER A 165 17.02 3.46 -10.93
N ARG A 166 17.69 3.96 -11.97
CA ARG A 166 17.64 3.34 -13.31
C ARG A 166 18.06 1.86 -13.28
N THR A 167 18.88 1.48 -12.30
CA THR A 167 19.32 0.11 -12.10
C THR A 167 18.18 -0.76 -11.53
N ALA A 168 17.42 -0.26 -10.55
CA ALA A 168 16.24 -0.96 -10.03
C ALA A 168 15.19 -1.17 -11.13
N VAL A 169 14.87 -0.12 -11.90
CA VAL A 169 13.93 -0.20 -13.04
C VAL A 169 14.38 -1.26 -14.05
N ARG A 170 15.67 -1.29 -14.40
CA ARG A 170 16.21 -2.31 -15.31
C ARG A 170 16.05 -3.73 -14.74
N TYR A 171 16.26 -3.93 -13.44
CA TYR A 171 16.07 -5.25 -12.83
C TYR A 171 14.60 -5.68 -12.82
N ILE A 172 13.66 -4.75 -12.62
CA ILE A 172 12.23 -5.00 -12.78
C ILE A 172 11.94 -5.46 -14.22
N ASP A 173 12.43 -4.74 -15.24
CA ASP A 173 12.26 -5.12 -16.65
C ASP A 173 12.85 -6.52 -16.96
N GLU A 174 14.03 -6.83 -16.40
CA GLU A 174 14.69 -8.13 -16.57
C GLU A 174 13.92 -9.28 -15.92
N LEU A 175 13.30 -9.04 -14.76
CA LEU A 175 12.46 -9.99 -14.05
C LEU A 175 11.13 -10.21 -14.76
N ASP A 176 10.48 -9.16 -15.27
CA ASP A 176 9.27 -9.27 -16.08
C ASP A 176 9.52 -10.12 -17.32
N ALA A 177 10.62 -9.87 -18.04
CA ALA A 177 10.99 -10.65 -19.22
C ALA A 177 11.27 -12.12 -18.88
N ALA A 178 11.91 -12.40 -17.74
CA ALA A 178 12.15 -13.76 -17.28
C ALA A 178 10.84 -14.46 -16.86
N ASN A 179 9.95 -13.76 -16.16
CA ASN A 179 8.64 -14.26 -15.75
C ASN A 179 7.75 -14.59 -16.96
N ASP A 180 7.70 -13.72 -17.97
CA ASP A 180 6.98 -13.98 -19.21
C ASP A 180 7.57 -15.18 -19.97
N ALA A 181 8.89 -15.33 -19.99
CA ALA A 181 9.54 -16.48 -20.62
C ALA A 181 9.25 -17.80 -19.87
N ILE A 182 9.15 -17.77 -18.54
CA ILE A 182 8.71 -18.89 -17.70
C ILE A 182 7.25 -19.25 -18.05
N GLY A 183 6.35 -18.27 -18.06
CA GLY A 183 4.93 -18.45 -18.40
C GLY A 183 4.73 -19.04 -19.80
N GLN A 184 5.44 -18.51 -20.80
CA GLN A 184 5.42 -19.04 -22.17
C GLN A 184 5.89 -20.50 -22.25
N SER A 185 6.95 -20.84 -21.51
CA SER A 185 7.50 -22.21 -21.51
C SER A 185 6.52 -23.23 -20.92
N LEU A 186 5.66 -22.80 -20.00
CA LEU A 186 4.65 -23.62 -19.33
C LEU A 186 3.24 -23.49 -19.93
N GLN A 187 3.08 -22.63 -20.94
CA GLN A 187 1.78 -22.24 -21.50
C GLN A 187 0.79 -21.77 -20.42
N ILE A 188 1.30 -21.04 -19.43
CA ILE A 188 0.53 -20.43 -18.36
C ILE A 188 0.21 -18.99 -18.78
N SER A 189 -1.07 -18.64 -18.87
CA SER A 189 -1.51 -17.25 -19.03
C SER A 189 -1.25 -16.47 -17.72
N PRO A 190 -1.05 -15.13 -17.79
CA PRO A 190 -0.89 -14.29 -16.61
C PRO A 190 -1.96 -14.60 -15.56
N THR A 191 -1.55 -14.84 -14.32
CA THR A 191 -2.48 -15.23 -13.26
C THR A 191 -3.03 -13.99 -12.55
N LEU A 192 -4.27 -13.64 -12.89
CA LEU A 192 -5.05 -12.62 -12.16
C LEU A 192 -5.68 -13.23 -10.90
N ASP A 193 -5.86 -12.42 -9.85
CA ASP A 193 -6.73 -12.80 -8.74
C ASP A 193 -8.20 -12.64 -9.13
N TYR A 194 -8.76 -13.67 -9.77
CA TYR A 194 -10.16 -13.65 -10.20
C TYR A 194 -11.16 -13.55 -9.05
N ARG A 195 -10.79 -13.96 -7.84
CA ARG A 195 -11.70 -13.87 -6.70
C ARG A 195 -11.89 -12.41 -6.33
N GLU A 196 -10.79 -11.69 -6.19
CA GLU A 196 -10.79 -10.26 -5.89
C GLU A 196 -11.39 -9.47 -7.05
N LEU A 197 -11.01 -9.80 -8.29
CA LEU A 197 -11.56 -9.15 -9.48
C LEU A 197 -13.09 -9.29 -9.58
N VAL A 198 -13.66 -10.45 -9.22
CA VAL A 198 -15.13 -10.64 -9.18
C VAL A 198 -15.79 -9.75 -8.12
N ILE A 199 -15.14 -9.54 -6.97
CA ILE A 199 -15.65 -8.68 -5.91
C ILE A 199 -15.61 -7.22 -6.37
N THR A 200 -14.45 -6.73 -6.79
CA THR A 200 -14.24 -5.34 -7.18
C THR A 200 -15.04 -4.95 -8.41
N THR A 201 -15.17 -5.83 -9.41
CA THR A 201 -16.04 -5.55 -10.58
C THR A 201 -17.54 -5.56 -10.24
N ALA A 202 -17.96 -6.33 -9.23
CA ALA A 202 -19.33 -6.27 -8.72
C ALA A 202 -19.61 -4.97 -7.94
N GLU A 203 -18.62 -4.48 -7.19
CA GLU A 203 -18.66 -3.19 -6.50
C GLU A 203 -18.69 -2.03 -7.50
N LEU A 204 -17.85 -2.05 -8.54
CA LEU A 204 -17.89 -1.09 -9.63
C LEU A 204 -19.27 -1.01 -10.28
N ARG A 205 -19.89 -2.16 -10.56
CA ARG A 205 -21.25 -2.23 -11.09
C ARG A 205 -22.29 -1.64 -10.13
N ALA A 206 -22.16 -1.91 -8.82
CA ALA A 206 -23.05 -1.37 -7.80
C ALA A 206 -22.90 0.15 -7.67
N SER A 207 -21.66 0.66 -7.65
CA SER A 207 -21.34 2.09 -7.66
C SER A 207 -21.92 2.81 -8.87
N MET A 208 -21.83 2.21 -10.07
CA MET A 208 -22.47 2.73 -11.28
C MET A 208 -24.01 2.76 -11.19
N SER A 209 -24.62 1.75 -10.56
CA SER A 209 -26.07 1.74 -10.34
C SER A 209 -26.51 2.86 -9.42
N ASN A 210 -25.79 3.06 -8.31
CA ASN A 210 -26.07 4.15 -7.36
C ASN A 210 -25.92 5.52 -8.02
N LEU A 211 -24.89 5.69 -8.86
CA LEU A 211 -24.69 6.93 -9.61
C LEU A 211 -25.83 7.19 -10.60
N LEU A 212 -26.32 6.16 -11.28
CA LEU A 212 -27.46 6.29 -12.20
C LEU A 212 -28.73 6.75 -11.46
N ASP A 213 -29.00 6.18 -10.28
CA ASP A 213 -30.12 6.57 -9.42
C ASP A 213 -29.97 8.03 -8.94
N ASP A 214 -28.77 8.42 -8.49
CA ASP A 214 -28.50 9.78 -8.06
C ASP A 214 -28.63 10.78 -9.22
N ILE A 215 -28.19 10.43 -10.43
CA ILE A 215 -28.37 11.26 -11.63
C ILE A 215 -29.87 11.48 -11.92
N GLU A 216 -30.67 10.43 -11.83
CA GLU A 216 -32.11 10.50 -12.08
C GLU A 216 -32.83 11.39 -11.06
N ILE A 217 -32.44 11.29 -9.79
CA ILE A 217 -33.07 12.04 -8.68
C ILE A 217 -32.63 13.50 -8.68
N GLU A 218 -31.33 13.76 -8.84
CA GLU A 218 -30.71 15.05 -8.51
C GLU A 218 -30.63 16.02 -9.68
N LEU A 219 -30.43 15.54 -10.92
CA LEU A 219 -30.20 16.40 -12.08
C LEU A 219 -31.49 16.86 -12.79
N GLY A 220 -32.64 16.36 -12.34
CA GLY A 220 -33.96 16.74 -12.85
C GLY A 220 -34.19 16.34 -14.32
N ARG A 221 -35.10 17.06 -15.01
CA ARG A 221 -35.62 16.67 -16.35
C ARG A 221 -35.10 17.49 -17.52
N THR A 222 -33.88 18.02 -17.43
CA THR A 222 -33.29 18.78 -18.54
C THR A 222 -32.95 17.84 -19.72
N ALA A 223 -32.73 18.41 -20.91
CA ALA A 223 -32.30 17.61 -22.08
C ALA A 223 -30.89 17.02 -21.86
N GLU A 224 -30.05 17.76 -21.15
CA GLU A 224 -28.67 17.37 -20.87
C GLU A 224 -28.57 16.35 -19.72
N ALA A 225 -29.39 16.47 -18.67
CA ALA A 225 -29.52 15.42 -17.65
C ALA A 225 -29.98 14.09 -18.26
N ARG A 226 -30.92 14.12 -19.22
CA ARG A 226 -31.32 12.91 -19.96
C ARG A 226 -30.20 12.32 -20.82
N ARG A 227 -29.34 13.16 -21.41
CA ARG A 227 -28.15 12.69 -22.14
C ARG A 227 -27.18 11.99 -21.19
N LEU A 228 -26.91 12.60 -20.04
CA LEU A 228 -26.03 12.01 -19.02
C LEU A 228 -26.61 10.71 -18.45
N GLN A 229 -27.92 10.64 -18.23
CA GLN A 229 -28.57 9.41 -17.77
C GLN A 229 -28.43 8.27 -18.81
N LEU A 230 -28.56 8.58 -20.10
CA LEU A 230 -28.33 7.60 -21.17
C LEU A 230 -26.85 7.14 -21.21
N GLN A 231 -25.90 8.07 -21.07
CA GLN A 231 -24.47 7.75 -20.99
C GLN A 231 -24.14 6.92 -19.75
N ALA A 232 -24.72 7.25 -18.59
CA ALA A 232 -24.58 6.49 -17.35
C ALA A 232 -25.14 5.06 -17.49
N SER A 233 -26.30 4.89 -18.13
CA SER A 233 -26.85 3.56 -18.41
C SER A 233 -25.95 2.74 -19.35
N GLN A 234 -25.37 3.36 -20.38
CA GLN A 234 -24.42 2.68 -21.27
C GLN A 234 -23.14 2.25 -20.54
N THR A 235 -22.60 3.14 -19.71
CA THR A 235 -21.40 2.88 -18.90
C THR A 235 -21.66 1.77 -17.87
N GLN A 236 -22.84 1.76 -17.24
CA GLN A 236 -23.28 0.71 -16.31
C GLN A 236 -23.43 -0.66 -17.00
N GLN A 237 -23.86 -0.68 -18.26
CA GLN A 237 -23.89 -1.90 -19.06
C GLN A 237 -22.48 -2.43 -19.35
N GLN A 238 -21.50 -1.56 -19.63
CA GLN A 238 -20.09 -1.98 -19.78
C GLN A 238 -19.54 -2.56 -18.47
N ALA A 239 -19.76 -1.89 -17.33
CA ALA A 239 -19.36 -2.41 -16.03
C ALA A 239 -20.00 -3.78 -15.73
N SER A 240 -21.27 -3.97 -16.11
CA SER A 240 -21.97 -5.26 -15.96
C SER A 240 -21.39 -6.35 -16.84
N HIS A 241 -20.97 -6.01 -18.07
CA HIS A 241 -20.34 -6.95 -18.98
C HIS A 241 -18.94 -7.37 -18.49
N LEU A 242 -18.14 -6.41 -18.00
CA LEU A 242 -16.85 -6.68 -17.36
C LEU A 242 -16.99 -7.64 -16.17
N ALA A 243 -17.96 -7.40 -15.28
CA ALA A 243 -18.23 -8.29 -14.14
C ALA A 243 -18.63 -9.71 -14.58
N GLY A 244 -19.37 -9.82 -15.70
CA GLY A 244 -19.69 -11.11 -16.33
C GLY A 244 -18.45 -11.85 -16.81
N LEU A 245 -17.54 -11.14 -17.51
CA LEU A 245 -16.27 -11.70 -17.98
C LEU A 245 -15.37 -12.15 -16.81
N ALA A 246 -15.32 -11.37 -15.73
CA ALA A 246 -14.57 -11.73 -14.54
C ALA A 246 -15.12 -13.01 -13.89
N LEU A 247 -16.45 -13.15 -13.79
CA LEU A 247 -17.11 -14.34 -13.26
C LEU A 247 -16.87 -15.59 -14.13
N GLU A 248 -16.84 -15.41 -15.45
CA GLU A 248 -16.54 -16.48 -16.42
C GLU A 248 -15.04 -16.82 -16.48
N GLN A 249 -14.18 -16.10 -15.74
CA GLN A 249 -12.73 -16.23 -15.79
C GLN A 249 -12.19 -16.07 -17.21
N ALA A 250 -12.72 -15.08 -17.93
CA ALA A 250 -12.25 -14.72 -19.27
C ALA A 250 -10.76 -14.37 -19.26
N SER A 251 -10.11 -14.44 -20.43
CA SER A 251 -8.68 -14.15 -20.52
C SER A 251 -8.33 -12.71 -20.11
N SER A 252 -7.12 -12.51 -19.58
CA SER A 252 -6.61 -11.20 -19.18
C SER A 252 -6.75 -10.15 -20.28
N ASP A 253 -6.48 -10.50 -21.54
CA ASP A 253 -6.59 -9.57 -22.68
C ASP A 253 -8.04 -9.12 -22.91
N GLN A 254 -9.01 -10.02 -22.74
CA GLN A 254 -10.43 -9.68 -22.86
C GLN A 254 -10.87 -8.75 -21.72
N LEU A 255 -10.44 -9.04 -20.49
CA LEU A 255 -10.74 -8.21 -19.32
C LEU A 255 -10.13 -6.81 -19.46
N ILE A 256 -8.86 -6.71 -19.84
CA ILE A 256 -8.17 -5.43 -20.06
C ILE A 256 -8.84 -4.63 -21.18
N SER A 257 -9.19 -5.28 -22.29
CA SER A 257 -9.88 -4.62 -23.41
C SER A 257 -11.24 -4.05 -22.98
N GLU A 258 -12.01 -4.83 -22.23
CA GLU A 258 -13.33 -4.40 -21.77
C GLU A 258 -13.24 -3.30 -20.71
N PHE A 259 -12.29 -3.41 -19.79
CA PHE A 259 -12.03 -2.38 -18.78
C PHE A 259 -11.63 -1.05 -19.44
N LYS A 260 -10.70 -1.06 -20.40
CA LYS A 260 -10.31 0.16 -21.15
C LYS A 260 -11.49 0.81 -21.91
N ARG A 261 -12.48 0.01 -22.31
CA ARG A 261 -13.71 0.52 -22.93
C ARG A 261 -14.59 1.19 -21.89
N PHE A 262 -14.81 0.53 -20.75
CA PHE A 262 -15.50 1.12 -19.60
C PHE A 262 -14.88 2.46 -19.20
N GLU A 263 -13.55 2.52 -19.05
CA GLU A 263 -12.86 3.75 -18.61
C GLU A 263 -13.04 4.92 -19.57
N ARG A 264 -13.10 4.66 -20.88
CA ARG A 264 -13.36 5.70 -21.87
C ARG A 264 -14.75 6.29 -21.71
N ASP A 265 -15.75 5.40 -21.58
CA ASP A 265 -17.15 5.80 -21.42
C ASP A 265 -17.34 6.52 -20.06
N TRP A 266 -16.68 6.04 -19.01
CA TRP A 266 -16.63 6.64 -17.69
C TRP A 266 -16.02 8.05 -17.72
N THR A 267 -14.88 8.22 -18.36
CA THR A 267 -14.19 9.52 -18.44
C THR A 267 -15.07 10.57 -19.12
N GLU A 268 -15.75 10.21 -20.21
CA GLU A 268 -16.68 11.11 -20.89
C GLU A 268 -17.87 11.49 -19.99
N LEU A 269 -18.47 10.50 -19.31
CA LEU A 269 -19.56 10.72 -18.38
C LEU A 269 -19.15 11.61 -17.21
N ASN A 270 -18.02 11.29 -16.54
CA ASN A 270 -17.53 12.01 -15.38
C ASN A 270 -17.27 13.49 -15.71
N ASN A 271 -16.65 13.77 -16.84
CA ASN A 271 -16.46 15.15 -17.32
C ASN A 271 -17.78 15.89 -17.52
N GLY A 272 -18.83 15.20 -17.99
CA GLY A 272 -20.17 15.76 -18.09
C GLY A 272 -20.80 16.07 -16.73
N LEU A 273 -20.64 15.18 -15.75
CA LEU A 273 -21.19 15.32 -14.40
C LEU A 273 -20.56 16.46 -13.62
N ARG A 274 -19.25 16.70 -13.80
CA ARG A 274 -18.50 17.80 -13.15
C ARG A 274 -19.11 19.19 -13.39
N SER A 275 -19.89 19.38 -14.46
CA SER A 275 -20.50 20.69 -14.75
C SER A 275 -21.70 21.04 -13.85
N TYR A 276 -22.28 20.06 -13.16
CA TYR A 276 -23.52 20.24 -12.38
C TYR A 276 -23.28 20.52 -10.89
N ASN A 277 -22.06 20.35 -10.38
CA ASN A 277 -21.67 20.66 -9.00
C ASN A 277 -22.68 20.16 -7.95
N ASN A 278 -23.10 18.89 -8.04
CA ASN A 278 -24.03 18.28 -7.10
C ASN A 278 -23.29 17.29 -6.18
N ARG A 279 -23.34 17.53 -4.87
CA ARG A 279 -22.61 16.75 -3.85
C ARG A 279 -22.97 15.25 -3.83
N TYR A 280 -24.22 14.88 -4.10
CA TYR A 280 -24.64 13.48 -4.11
C TYR A 280 -24.06 12.74 -5.33
N VAL A 281 -24.14 13.39 -6.49
CA VAL A 281 -23.54 12.89 -7.73
C VAL A 281 -22.01 12.81 -7.61
N GLU A 282 -21.37 13.82 -7.03
CA GLU A 282 -19.91 13.84 -6.76
C GLU A 282 -19.51 12.65 -5.88
N ARG A 283 -20.24 12.39 -4.79
CA ARG A 283 -19.98 11.25 -3.90
C ARG A 283 -20.08 9.91 -4.62
N SER A 284 -21.12 9.72 -5.43
CA SER A 284 -21.31 8.46 -6.16
C SER A 284 -20.31 8.31 -7.31
N ALA A 285 -19.92 9.42 -7.95
CA ALA A 285 -18.85 9.41 -8.95
C ALA A 285 -17.49 9.05 -8.32
N ARG A 286 -17.20 9.54 -7.12
CA ARG A 286 -15.98 9.15 -6.38
C ARG A 286 -15.93 7.64 -6.11
N ARG A 287 -17.02 7.04 -5.64
CA ARG A 287 -17.09 5.58 -5.42
C ARG A 287 -16.87 4.77 -6.70
N VAL A 288 -17.34 5.26 -7.84
CA VAL A 288 -17.05 4.62 -9.13
C VAL A 288 -15.55 4.73 -9.44
N MET A 289 -14.94 5.87 -9.16
CA MET A 289 -13.50 6.07 -9.36
C MET A 289 -12.67 5.12 -8.48
N GLU A 290 -12.99 5.05 -7.18
CA GLU A 290 -12.34 4.14 -6.22
C GLU A 290 -12.38 2.68 -6.71
N SER A 291 -13.58 2.13 -6.98
CA SER A 291 -13.71 0.75 -7.49
C SER A 291 -13.06 0.56 -8.88
N SER A 292 -13.02 1.60 -9.71
CA SER A 292 -12.33 1.55 -11.01
C SER A 292 -10.82 1.48 -10.84
N GLN A 293 -10.24 2.25 -9.92
CA GLN A 293 -8.80 2.23 -9.61
C GLN A 293 -8.37 0.88 -9.04
N GLU A 294 -9.15 0.32 -8.12
CA GLU A 294 -8.92 -1.04 -7.59
C GLU A 294 -8.98 -2.09 -8.72
N THR A 295 -9.99 -2.01 -9.60
CA THR A 295 -10.11 -2.93 -10.75
C THR A 295 -8.90 -2.79 -11.68
N ARG A 296 -8.44 -1.55 -11.93
CA ARG A 296 -7.27 -1.25 -12.75
C ARG A 296 -6.00 -1.90 -12.18
N GLN A 297 -5.81 -1.81 -10.87
CA GLN A 297 -4.68 -2.40 -10.15
C GLN A 297 -4.70 -3.93 -10.29
N LEU A 298 -5.86 -4.57 -10.06
CA LEU A 298 -6.02 -6.02 -10.21
C LEU A 298 -5.77 -6.50 -11.64
N LEU A 299 -6.07 -5.67 -12.64
CA LEU A 299 -5.79 -5.92 -14.05
C LEU A 299 -4.35 -5.54 -14.46
N LEU A 300 -3.54 -5.02 -13.54
CA LEU A 300 -2.15 -4.62 -13.73
C LEU A 300 -2.00 -3.58 -14.85
N ILE A 301 -2.99 -2.70 -15.00
CA ILE A 301 -2.97 -1.64 -16.01
C ILE A 301 -2.29 -0.41 -15.37
N PRO A 302 -1.18 0.10 -15.94
CA PRO A 302 -0.48 1.25 -15.38
C PRO A 302 -1.44 2.42 -15.11
N GLN A 303 -1.34 3.03 -13.93
CA GLN A 303 -2.06 4.26 -13.62
C GLN A 303 -1.33 5.45 -14.24
N GLU A 304 -2.10 6.30 -14.93
CA GLU A 304 -1.62 7.56 -15.48
C GLU A 304 -2.32 8.69 -14.73
N ILE A 305 -1.59 9.77 -14.46
CA ILE A 305 -2.13 10.93 -13.75
C ILE A 305 -3.04 11.70 -14.70
N ASP A 306 -4.34 11.71 -14.40
CA ASP A 306 -5.30 12.52 -15.12
C ASP A 306 -5.20 13.98 -14.65
N ARG A 307 -4.58 14.83 -15.49
CA ARG A 307 -4.46 16.27 -15.20
C ARG A 307 -5.81 16.97 -15.10
N ALA A 308 -6.83 16.53 -15.85
CA ALA A 308 -8.15 17.13 -15.77
C ALA A 308 -8.81 16.82 -14.42
N GLU A 309 -8.55 15.63 -13.88
CA GLU A 309 -8.93 15.26 -12.51
C GLU A 309 -8.18 16.09 -11.46
N LEU A 310 -6.87 16.25 -11.58
CA LEU A 310 -6.09 17.10 -10.67
C LEU A 310 -6.63 18.52 -10.59
N VAL A 311 -6.93 19.16 -11.73
CA VAL A 311 -7.52 20.51 -11.75
C VAL A 311 -8.87 20.53 -11.03
N TYR A 312 -9.70 19.51 -11.25
CA TYR A 312 -11.01 19.42 -10.62
C TYR A 312 -10.92 19.23 -9.10
N LEU A 313 -10.08 18.30 -8.63
CA LEU A 313 -9.86 18.05 -7.20
C LEU A 313 -9.27 19.26 -6.48
N THR A 314 -8.34 19.95 -7.13
CA THR A 314 -7.72 21.17 -6.61
C THR A 314 -8.75 22.29 -6.42
N ARG A 315 -9.67 22.47 -7.38
CA ARG A 315 -10.78 23.44 -7.25
C ARG A 315 -11.81 23.04 -6.20
N ASN A 316 -12.07 21.75 -6.03
CA ASN A 316 -12.94 21.27 -4.96
C ASN A 316 -12.31 21.54 -3.59
N LEU A 317 -11.01 21.33 -3.43
CA LEU A 317 -10.28 21.64 -2.21
C LEU A 317 -10.32 23.14 -1.88
N GLU A 318 -10.13 24.01 -2.87
CA GLU A 318 -10.28 25.46 -2.73
C GLU A 318 -11.69 25.83 -2.26
N ARG A 319 -12.71 25.26 -2.92
CA ARG A 319 -14.12 25.48 -2.57
C ARG A 319 -14.44 25.06 -1.14
N ASP A 320 -14.05 23.85 -0.75
CA ASP A 320 -14.31 23.31 0.59
C ASP A 320 -13.59 24.15 1.67
N THR A 321 -12.38 24.63 1.36
CA THR A 321 -11.64 25.53 2.24
C THR A 321 -12.33 26.89 2.39
N ASN A 322 -12.83 27.47 1.29
CA ASN A 322 -13.60 28.72 1.33
C ASN A 322 -14.91 28.56 2.12
N ASP A 323 -15.64 27.46 1.89
CA ASP A 323 -16.85 27.10 2.62
C ASP A 323 -16.60 26.98 4.13
N PHE A 324 -15.43 26.49 4.54
CA PHE A 324 -15.07 26.38 5.95
C PHE A 324 -14.99 27.76 6.60
N PHE A 325 -14.30 28.72 5.96
CA PHE A 325 -14.17 30.07 6.49
C PHE A 325 -15.49 30.85 6.53
N ASP A 326 -16.37 30.62 5.55
CA ASP A 326 -17.72 31.20 5.55
C ASP A 326 -18.56 30.68 6.74
N ARG A 327 -18.38 29.41 7.12
CA ARG A 327 -19.12 28.77 8.21
C ARG A 327 -18.45 28.85 9.57
N ALA A 328 -17.19 29.26 9.64
CA ALA A 328 -16.43 29.47 10.87
C ALA A 328 -16.22 30.98 11.17
N PRO A 329 -17.28 31.75 11.48
CA PRO A 329 -17.16 33.19 11.72
C PRO A 329 -16.26 33.49 12.93
N LEU A 330 -15.67 34.68 12.95
CA LEU A 330 -14.73 35.17 13.97
C LEU A 330 -15.15 34.88 15.42
N ARG A 331 -16.46 34.94 15.72
CA ARG A 331 -17.02 34.63 17.05
C ARG A 331 -16.75 33.19 17.52
N ILE A 332 -16.67 32.25 16.59
CA ILE A 332 -16.38 30.83 16.85
C ILE A 332 -14.86 30.66 16.98
N LEU A 333 -14.09 31.32 16.12
CA LEU A 333 -12.61 31.29 16.16
C LEU A 333 -12.06 31.84 17.48
N MET A 334 -12.68 32.89 18.04
CA MET A 334 -12.32 33.45 19.35
C MET A 334 -12.54 32.49 20.53
N ARG A 335 -13.28 31.39 20.34
CA ARG A 335 -13.55 30.39 21.37
C ARG A 335 -12.63 29.17 21.27
N LEU A 336 -11.73 29.13 20.28
CA LEU A 336 -10.77 28.06 20.13
C LEU A 336 -9.71 28.12 21.24
N PRO A 337 -9.20 26.96 21.70
CA PRO A 337 -8.12 26.90 22.69
C PRO A 337 -6.86 27.66 22.24
N GLU A 338 -6.56 27.63 20.94
CA GLU A 338 -5.39 28.25 20.31
C GLU A 338 -5.80 29.46 19.43
N SER A 339 -6.75 30.27 19.89
CA SER A 339 -7.30 31.40 19.11
C SER A 339 -6.26 32.43 18.64
N GLU A 340 -5.13 32.59 19.33
CA GLU A 340 -4.03 33.49 18.92
C GLU A 340 -3.28 32.98 17.68
N GLN A 341 -3.24 31.66 17.46
CA GLN A 341 -2.55 31.04 16.32
C GLN A 341 -3.48 30.86 15.11
N ALA A 342 -4.79 30.84 15.33
CA ALA A 342 -5.80 30.53 14.30
C ALA A 342 -5.63 31.34 13.00
N LEU A 343 -5.44 32.66 13.08
CA LEU A 343 -5.28 33.49 11.88
C LEU A 343 -3.98 33.20 11.13
N ALA A 344 -2.86 33.02 11.84
CA ALA A 344 -1.57 32.74 11.21
C ALA A 344 -1.57 31.36 10.53
N THR A 345 -2.14 30.35 11.19
CA THR A 345 -2.27 29.00 10.64
C THR A 345 -3.21 28.98 9.42
N ALA A 346 -4.32 29.74 9.46
CA ALA A 346 -5.22 29.87 8.33
C ALA A 346 -4.56 30.55 7.13
N ASP A 347 -3.83 31.65 7.35
CA ASP A 347 -3.10 32.37 6.30
C ASP A 347 -2.02 31.51 5.65
N GLN A 348 -1.28 30.73 6.46
CA GLN A 348 -0.31 29.77 5.96
C GLN A 348 -0.96 28.68 5.09
N PHE A 349 -2.03 28.05 5.57
CA PHE A 349 -2.72 26.99 4.82
C PHE A 349 -3.28 27.53 3.49
N TYR A 350 -3.91 28.71 3.52
CA TYR A 350 -4.44 29.33 2.31
C TYR A 350 -3.36 29.69 1.31
N GLY A 351 -2.24 30.28 1.77
CA GLY A 351 -1.12 30.63 0.88
C GLY A 351 -0.46 29.42 0.22
N VAL A 352 -0.38 28.29 0.93
CA VAL A 352 0.13 27.04 0.36
C VAL A 352 -0.85 26.48 -0.68
N LEU A 353 -2.16 26.51 -0.40
CA LEU A 353 -3.19 26.09 -1.35
C LEU A 353 -3.21 26.96 -2.62
N GLU A 354 -3.16 28.29 -2.48
CA GLU A 354 -3.08 29.21 -3.63
C GLU A 354 -1.86 28.91 -4.50
N ASN A 355 -0.69 28.70 -3.88
CA ASN A 355 0.51 28.33 -4.62
C ASN A 355 0.33 27.00 -5.38
N TYR A 356 -0.30 26.00 -4.75
CA TYR A 356 -0.56 24.72 -5.41
C TYR A 356 -1.54 24.86 -6.58
N ILE A 357 -2.63 25.62 -6.41
CA ILE A 357 -3.61 25.92 -7.47
C ILE A 357 -2.90 26.56 -8.66
N ASP A 358 -2.03 27.55 -8.41
CA ASP A 358 -1.25 28.23 -9.43
C ASP A 358 -0.35 27.27 -10.22
N LEU A 359 0.31 26.32 -9.56
CA LEU A 359 1.17 25.33 -10.20
C LEU A 359 0.36 24.35 -11.06
N VAL A 360 -0.79 23.90 -10.57
CA VAL A 360 -1.71 23.02 -11.32
C VAL A 360 -2.25 23.74 -12.56
N GLU A 361 -2.68 25.01 -12.43
CA GLU A 361 -3.23 25.78 -13.55
C GLU A 361 -2.16 26.15 -14.61
N ARG A 362 -0.90 26.34 -14.19
CA ARG A 362 0.24 26.55 -15.09
C ARG A 362 0.71 25.26 -15.77
N ASN A 363 0.13 24.12 -15.41
CA ASN A 363 0.46 22.83 -15.99
C ASN A 363 1.94 22.47 -15.78
N GLU A 364 2.46 22.71 -14.57
CA GLU A 364 3.85 22.40 -14.19
C GLU A 364 4.15 20.89 -14.23
N GLU A 365 5.42 20.53 -14.03
CA GLU A 365 5.84 19.14 -13.98
C GLU A 365 5.28 18.44 -12.73
N VAL A 366 5.04 17.13 -12.85
CA VAL A 366 4.36 16.37 -11.79
C VAL A 366 5.20 16.29 -10.52
N ASP A 367 6.53 16.31 -10.65
CA ASP A 367 7.42 16.28 -9.48
C ASP A 367 7.34 17.61 -8.69
N ASP A 368 7.18 18.74 -9.37
CA ASP A 368 6.94 20.04 -8.73
C ASP A 368 5.57 20.07 -8.01
N LEU A 369 4.54 19.42 -8.59
CA LEU A 369 3.23 19.29 -7.94
C LEU A 369 3.31 18.42 -6.68
N VAL A 370 4.05 17.30 -6.72
CA VAL A 370 4.22 16.43 -5.54
C VAL A 370 5.00 17.16 -4.45
N GLU A 371 6.06 17.90 -4.78
CA GLU A 371 6.76 18.74 -3.81
C GLU A 371 5.80 19.79 -3.22
N ALA A 372 5.04 20.48 -4.07
CA ALA A 372 4.06 21.46 -3.63
C ALA A 372 2.99 20.88 -2.69
N TYR A 373 2.56 19.64 -2.95
CA TYR A 373 1.61 18.92 -2.09
C TYR A 373 2.17 18.61 -0.70
N SER A 374 3.47 18.32 -0.57
CA SER A 374 4.07 18.08 0.76
C SER A 374 3.88 19.28 1.71
N TYR A 375 3.91 20.51 1.18
CA TYR A 375 3.60 21.69 1.97
C TYR A 375 2.12 21.78 2.35
N ILE A 376 1.19 21.27 1.52
CA ILE A 376 -0.24 21.19 1.86
C ILE A 376 -0.43 20.25 3.03
N ASP A 377 0.19 19.08 3.01
CA ASP A 377 0.06 18.06 4.07
C ASP A 377 0.59 18.57 5.42
N ASP A 378 1.77 19.20 5.41
CA ASP A 378 2.36 19.85 6.59
C ASP A 378 1.47 21.00 7.13
N ALA A 379 0.96 21.83 6.23
CA ALA A 379 0.09 22.95 6.60
C ALA A 379 -1.27 22.46 7.11
N TRP A 380 -1.82 21.39 6.52
CA TRP A 380 -3.06 20.75 6.93
C TRP A 380 -2.96 20.20 8.35
N THR A 381 -1.90 19.47 8.68
CA THR A 381 -1.68 18.95 10.04
C THR A 381 -1.73 20.07 11.09
N SER A 382 -1.11 21.21 10.77
CA SER A 382 -1.13 22.39 11.64
C SER A 382 -2.51 23.03 11.73
N PHE A 383 -3.22 23.11 10.60
CA PHE A 383 -4.57 23.64 10.49
C PHE A 383 -5.56 22.79 11.29
N GLU A 384 -5.61 21.49 11.03
CA GLU A 384 -6.48 20.54 11.69
C GLU A 384 -6.32 20.59 13.22
N ARG A 385 -5.08 20.60 13.73
CA ARG A 385 -4.80 20.71 15.17
C ARG A 385 -5.45 21.93 15.82
N VAL A 386 -5.44 23.07 15.15
CA VAL A 386 -5.96 24.35 15.68
C VAL A 386 -7.48 24.42 15.56
N PHE A 387 -8.05 23.91 14.46
CA PHE A 387 -9.46 24.11 14.12
C PHE A 387 -10.37 22.91 14.44
N ARG A 388 -9.85 21.69 14.61
CA ARG A 388 -10.65 20.48 14.98
C ARG A 388 -11.40 20.61 16.32
N PRO A 389 -10.90 21.33 17.36
CA PRO A 389 -11.66 21.59 18.59
C PRO A 389 -12.88 22.52 18.43
N ILE A 390 -13.24 22.94 17.22
CA ILE A 390 -14.36 23.86 16.99
C ILE A 390 -15.70 23.25 17.43
N ASN A 391 -16.44 23.99 18.25
CA ASN A 391 -17.75 23.57 18.75
C ASN A 391 -18.87 23.99 17.78
N SER A 392 -18.81 23.51 16.54
CA SER A 392 -19.82 23.74 15.50
C SER A 392 -19.89 22.55 14.55
N GLU A 393 -21.03 21.86 14.55
CA GLU A 393 -21.26 20.70 13.66
C GLU A 393 -21.10 21.09 12.18
N ASP A 394 -21.63 22.24 11.77
CA ASP A 394 -21.50 22.73 10.39
C ASP A 394 -20.03 22.96 9.99
N ALA A 395 -19.21 23.51 10.88
CA ALA A 395 -17.79 23.76 10.61
C ALA A 395 -16.98 22.46 10.61
N GLN A 396 -17.29 21.53 11.52
CA GLN A 396 -16.68 20.19 11.54
C GLN A 396 -17.01 19.40 10.27
N GLN A 397 -18.25 19.50 9.78
CA GLN A 397 -18.64 18.82 8.54
C GLN A 397 -17.81 19.31 7.35
N VAL A 398 -17.54 20.61 7.25
CA VAL A 398 -16.71 21.15 6.16
C VAL A 398 -15.23 20.84 6.38
N LEU A 399 -14.74 20.85 7.62
CA LEU A 399 -13.37 20.44 7.91
C LEU A 399 -13.09 19.00 7.44
N ASN A 400 -14.04 18.08 7.68
CA ASN A 400 -13.95 16.71 7.17
C ASN A 400 -14.02 16.66 5.63
N SER A 401 -14.74 17.58 4.99
CA SER A 401 -14.74 17.69 3.53
C SER A 401 -13.37 18.12 2.98
N VAL A 402 -12.70 19.06 3.65
CA VAL A 402 -11.32 19.47 3.30
C VAL A 402 -10.35 18.30 3.44
N GLU A 403 -10.41 17.57 4.56
CA GLU A 403 -9.60 16.36 4.80
C GLU A 403 -9.76 15.34 3.66
N VAL A 404 -11.01 15.05 3.28
CA VAL A 404 -11.31 14.13 2.18
C VAL A 404 -10.79 14.67 0.83
N SER A 405 -10.93 15.96 0.55
CA SER A 405 -10.41 16.57 -0.68
C SER A 405 -8.88 16.52 -0.76
N ILE A 406 -8.17 16.61 0.37
CA ILE A 406 -6.71 16.44 0.45
C ILE A 406 -6.32 14.98 0.15
N LEU A 407 -7.07 14.01 0.68
CA LEU A 407 -6.83 12.58 0.44
C LEU A 407 -7.11 12.20 -1.02
N ASP A 408 -8.20 12.69 -1.61
CA ASP A 408 -8.49 12.49 -3.04
C ASP A 408 -7.34 13.03 -3.91
N LEU A 409 -6.83 14.22 -3.57
CA LEU A 409 -5.72 14.84 -4.27
C LEU A 409 -4.45 13.99 -4.16
N GLN A 410 -4.16 13.46 -2.97
CA GLN A 410 -3.05 12.52 -2.73
C GLN A 410 -3.12 11.29 -3.64
N GLN A 411 -4.29 10.63 -3.64
CA GLN A 411 -4.54 9.42 -4.41
C GLN A 411 -4.39 9.69 -5.91
N SER A 412 -4.93 10.80 -6.41
CA SER A 412 -4.82 11.16 -7.83
C SER A 412 -3.38 11.43 -8.30
N MET A 413 -2.47 11.82 -7.38
CA MET A 413 -1.05 12.00 -7.68
C MET A 413 -0.23 10.72 -7.51
N LEU A 414 -0.86 9.60 -7.12
CA LEU A 414 -0.20 8.33 -6.83
C LEU A 414 0.83 8.45 -5.69
N ILE A 415 0.57 9.32 -4.72
CA ILE A 415 1.41 9.44 -3.53
C ILE A 415 0.93 8.38 -2.53
N GLU A 416 1.72 7.33 -2.29
CA GLU A 416 1.40 6.32 -1.27
C GLU A 416 1.34 6.96 0.13
N GLN A 417 0.30 6.62 0.91
CA GLN A 417 0.05 7.19 2.23
C GLN A 417 1.22 7.01 3.19
N SER A 418 1.60 8.08 3.88
CA SER A 418 2.50 8.04 5.02
C SER A 418 1.87 7.24 6.18
N PHE A 419 2.56 6.20 6.66
CA PHE A 419 2.28 5.42 7.88
C PHE A 419 0.80 5.31 8.30
N ASP A 420 0.10 4.28 7.81
CA ASP A 420 -1.24 3.93 8.30
C ASP A 420 -1.16 3.25 9.68
N ARG A 421 -1.36 4.06 10.74
CA ARG A 421 -1.40 3.58 12.12
C ARG A 421 -2.52 2.57 12.37
N HIS A 422 -3.64 2.68 11.66
CA HIS A 422 -4.78 1.79 11.84
C HIS A 422 -4.44 0.38 11.35
N THR A 423 -3.89 0.24 10.15
CA THR A 423 -3.39 -1.05 9.65
C THR A 423 -2.30 -1.63 10.55
N ALA A 424 -1.40 -0.78 11.08
CA ALA A 424 -0.40 -1.22 12.07
C ALA A 424 -1.04 -1.84 13.32
N MET A 425 -2.12 -1.25 13.82
CA MET A 425 -2.85 -1.75 14.99
C MET A 425 -3.52 -3.08 14.71
N GLU A 426 -4.17 -3.24 13.56
CA GLU A 426 -4.82 -4.49 13.17
C GLU A 426 -3.82 -5.65 13.04
N LEU A 427 -2.68 -5.41 12.38
CA LEU A 427 -1.60 -6.38 12.25
C LEU A 427 -0.99 -6.74 13.61
N ALA A 428 -0.82 -5.75 14.50
CA ALA A 428 -0.31 -6.00 15.85
C ALA A 428 -1.30 -6.79 16.72
N ALA A 429 -2.61 -6.54 16.58
CA ALA A 429 -3.66 -7.30 17.25
C ALA A 429 -3.73 -8.75 16.74
N GLU A 430 -3.62 -8.96 15.43
CA GLU A 430 -3.51 -10.31 14.86
C GLU A 430 -2.27 -11.04 15.38
N LEU A 431 -1.12 -10.36 15.42
CA LEU A 431 0.12 -10.91 15.94
C LEU A 431 0.04 -11.30 17.41
N GLU A 432 -0.61 -10.48 18.25
CA GLU A 432 -0.88 -10.81 19.65
C GLU A 432 -1.70 -12.10 19.78
N ASN A 433 -2.78 -12.21 19.00
CA ASN A 433 -3.65 -13.37 19.03
C ASN A 433 -2.91 -14.65 18.57
N LEU A 434 -2.12 -14.55 17.48
CA LEU A 434 -1.28 -15.65 16.99
C LEU A 434 -0.23 -16.06 18.03
N ALA A 435 0.39 -15.11 18.73
CA ALA A 435 1.34 -15.40 19.81
C ALA A 435 0.65 -16.14 20.98
N GLY A 436 -0.59 -15.76 21.33
CA GLY A 436 -1.39 -16.45 22.33
C GLY A 436 -1.71 -17.90 21.95
N HIS A 437 -2.11 -18.16 20.70
CA HIS A 437 -2.34 -19.52 20.20
C HIS A 437 -1.06 -20.35 20.21
N LEU A 438 0.06 -19.75 19.80
CA LEU A 438 1.35 -20.40 19.79
C LEU A 438 1.80 -20.84 21.20
N ASP A 439 1.63 -19.98 22.22
CA ASP A 439 1.99 -20.33 23.61
C ASP A 439 1.21 -21.53 24.12
N GLN A 440 -0.09 -21.61 23.81
CA GLN A 440 -0.91 -22.76 24.17
C GLN A 440 -0.40 -24.05 23.51
N ASP A 441 -0.11 -24.01 22.21
CA ASP A 441 0.37 -25.17 21.46
C ASP A 441 1.77 -25.60 21.88
N VAL A 442 2.69 -24.66 22.15
CA VAL A 442 4.05 -24.97 22.64
C VAL A 442 4.01 -25.54 24.04
N ARG A 443 3.20 -25.00 24.97
CA ARG A 443 3.03 -25.59 26.31
C ARG A 443 2.48 -27.00 26.23
N ARG A 444 1.51 -27.24 25.35
CA ARG A 444 0.94 -28.57 25.12
C ARG A 444 2.00 -29.53 24.59
N TRP A 445 2.76 -29.12 23.58
CA TRP A 445 3.87 -29.90 23.02
C TRP A 445 4.94 -30.23 24.08
N LEU A 446 5.41 -29.24 24.83
CA LEU A 446 6.46 -29.38 25.86
C LEU A 446 5.96 -30.03 27.16
N SER A 447 4.66 -30.24 27.31
CA SER A 447 4.10 -31.08 28.38
C SER A 447 4.18 -32.57 28.03
N ARG A 448 4.16 -32.89 26.73
CA ARG A 448 4.19 -34.25 26.18
C ARG A 448 5.61 -34.71 25.84
N SER A 449 6.39 -33.82 25.24
CA SER A 449 7.81 -33.98 25.02
C SER A 449 8.55 -33.32 26.19
N ASN A 450 9.58 -33.97 26.75
CA ASN A 450 10.41 -33.35 27.81
C ASN A 450 11.85 -33.12 27.31
N PRO A 451 12.06 -32.24 26.32
CA PRO A 451 13.38 -31.97 25.78
C PRO A 451 14.24 -31.16 26.76
N SER A 452 15.57 -31.28 26.64
CA SER A 452 16.53 -30.54 27.48
C SER A 452 16.39 -29.01 27.37
N TYR A 453 15.93 -28.50 26.23
CA TYR A 453 15.71 -27.07 25.95
C TYR A 453 14.32 -26.55 26.37
N ARG A 454 13.50 -27.35 27.08
CA ARG A 454 12.11 -27.00 27.45
C ARG A 454 11.99 -25.63 28.15
N HIS A 455 12.86 -25.35 29.12
CA HIS A 455 12.81 -24.11 29.89
C HIS A 455 13.22 -22.88 29.07
N GLU A 456 14.07 -23.07 28.07
CA GLU A 456 14.48 -22.02 27.12
C GLU A 456 13.34 -21.73 26.15
N ALA A 457 12.76 -22.77 25.54
CA ALA A 457 11.62 -22.63 24.63
C ALA A 457 10.41 -21.95 25.29
N LEU A 458 10.06 -22.29 26.54
CA LEU A 458 8.98 -21.63 27.27
C LEU A 458 9.28 -20.15 27.58
N ARG A 459 10.54 -19.81 27.82
CA ARG A 459 10.96 -18.43 28.08
C ARG A 459 10.91 -17.58 26.82
N ASP A 460 11.40 -18.12 25.70
CA ASP A 460 11.40 -17.43 24.42
C ASP A 460 9.97 -17.18 23.93
N VAL A 461 9.08 -18.17 24.09
CA VAL A 461 7.65 -18.02 23.77
C VAL A 461 6.98 -16.99 24.67
N SER A 462 7.26 -17.00 25.98
CA SER A 462 6.73 -15.98 26.88
C SER A 462 7.22 -14.57 26.51
N SER A 463 8.48 -14.44 26.10
CA SER A 463 9.05 -13.15 25.68
C SER A 463 8.41 -12.65 24.40
N PHE A 464 8.16 -13.56 23.44
CA PHE A 464 7.42 -13.26 22.22
C PHE A 464 5.98 -12.78 22.51
N VAL A 465 5.24 -13.49 23.36
CA VAL A 465 3.86 -13.09 23.75
C VAL A 465 3.85 -11.71 24.41
N THR A 466 4.70 -11.48 25.41
CA THR A 466 4.78 -10.19 26.10
C THR A 466 5.22 -9.06 25.17
N GLY A 467 6.16 -9.34 24.25
CA GLY A 467 6.59 -8.38 23.24
C GLY A 467 5.46 -7.99 22.29
N SER A 468 4.70 -8.96 21.76
CA SER A 468 3.56 -8.69 20.87
C SER A 468 2.45 -7.88 21.56
N GLN A 469 2.17 -8.17 22.83
CA GLN A 469 1.22 -7.41 23.65
C GLN A 469 1.68 -5.96 23.85
N SER A 470 2.95 -5.76 24.23
CA SER A 470 3.51 -4.42 24.43
C SER A 470 3.52 -3.60 23.14
N LEU A 471 3.76 -4.25 21.99
CA LEU A 471 3.73 -3.62 20.67
C LEU A 471 2.32 -3.14 20.31
N HIS A 472 1.33 -4.01 20.47
CA HIS A 472 -0.06 -3.66 20.22
C HIS A 472 -0.53 -2.52 21.15
N GLU A 473 -0.23 -2.60 22.45
CA GLU A 473 -0.58 -1.55 23.43
C GLU A 473 0.07 -0.20 23.08
N SER A 474 1.33 -0.21 22.64
CA SER A 474 2.05 1.01 22.25
C SER A 474 1.46 1.66 20.99
N LEU A 475 0.94 0.86 20.06
CA LEU A 475 0.27 1.36 18.86
C LEU A 475 -1.10 1.96 19.18
N VAL A 476 -1.86 1.33 20.10
CA VAL A 476 -3.18 1.79 20.59
C VAL A 476 -3.09 3.08 21.40
N THR A 477 -2.07 3.22 22.26
CA THR A 477 -1.94 4.33 23.22
C THR A 477 -1.23 5.58 22.66
N GLU A 478 -1.16 5.72 21.34
CA GLU A 478 -0.47 6.82 20.66
C GLU A 478 1.04 6.92 20.93
N GLY A 479 1.71 5.81 21.27
CA GLY A 479 3.17 5.76 21.45
C GLY A 479 3.95 6.25 20.20
N SER A 480 5.20 6.69 20.40
CA SER A 480 6.02 7.17 19.29
C SER A 480 6.33 6.04 18.29
N ILE A 481 6.35 6.36 17.00
CA ILE A 481 6.64 5.39 15.93
C ILE A 481 8.03 4.75 16.13
N GLN A 482 9.01 5.50 16.66
CA GLN A 482 10.33 4.97 16.98
C GLN A 482 10.30 3.88 18.05
N GLU A 483 9.43 4.01 19.04
CA GLU A 483 9.25 3.00 20.09
C GLU A 483 8.55 1.74 19.52
N ALA A 484 7.51 1.93 18.70
CA ALA A 484 6.87 0.82 18.00
C ALA A 484 7.85 0.06 17.07
N ARG A 485 8.73 0.77 16.35
CA ARG A 485 9.81 0.17 15.53
C ARG A 485 10.76 -0.69 16.37
N ARG A 486 11.19 -0.15 17.52
CA ARG A 486 12.10 -0.84 18.44
C ARG A 486 11.45 -2.12 18.99
N GLN A 487 10.18 -2.03 19.38
CA GLN A 487 9.41 -3.16 19.89
C GLN A 487 9.15 -4.20 18.79
N ALA A 488 8.77 -3.81 17.58
CA ALA A 488 8.59 -4.73 16.44
C ALA A 488 9.89 -5.48 16.09
N SER A 489 11.04 -4.80 16.16
CA SER A 489 12.35 -5.43 15.96
C SER A 489 12.66 -6.46 17.05
N GLN A 490 12.36 -6.13 18.30
CA GLN A 490 12.52 -7.05 19.43
C GLN A 490 11.61 -8.28 19.29
N VAL A 491 10.35 -8.07 18.91
CA VAL A 491 9.35 -9.13 18.68
C VAL A 491 9.79 -10.06 17.53
N TRP A 492 10.42 -9.52 16.48
CA TRP A 492 11.02 -10.32 15.41
C TRP A 492 12.15 -11.22 15.93
N ASP A 493 13.04 -10.69 16.77
CA ASP A 493 14.14 -11.47 17.35
C ASP A 493 13.64 -12.55 18.31
N ASP A 494 12.58 -12.25 19.08
CA ASP A 494 11.88 -13.22 19.92
C ASP A 494 11.22 -14.32 19.08
N TRP A 495 10.53 -13.95 17.99
CA TRP A 495 9.94 -14.90 17.05
C TRP A 495 10.98 -15.86 16.47
N ARG A 496 12.15 -15.35 16.06
CA ARG A 496 13.24 -16.18 15.51
C ARG A 496 13.71 -17.25 16.50
N ARG A 497 13.85 -16.90 17.79
CA ARG A 497 14.21 -17.86 18.85
C ARG A 497 13.12 -18.92 19.01
N VAL A 498 11.85 -18.51 19.04
CA VAL A 498 10.70 -19.43 19.13
C VAL A 498 10.64 -20.37 17.94
N TYR A 499 10.83 -19.86 16.73
CA TYR A 499 10.79 -20.64 15.50
C TYR A 499 11.86 -21.75 15.47
N GLN A 500 13.06 -21.47 15.97
CA GLN A 500 14.15 -22.46 16.13
C GLN A 500 13.79 -23.61 17.08
N HIS A 501 12.86 -23.40 18.01
CA HIS A 501 12.38 -24.47 18.89
C HIS A 501 11.25 -25.26 18.23
N ILE A 502 10.23 -24.60 17.67
CA ILE A 502 9.04 -25.31 17.12
C ILE A 502 9.37 -26.20 15.92
N THR A 503 10.43 -25.88 15.15
CA THR A 503 10.93 -26.74 14.06
C THR A 503 11.43 -28.10 14.54
N LYS A 504 11.83 -28.20 15.81
CA LYS A 504 12.25 -29.45 16.46
C LYS A 504 11.08 -30.28 16.97
N CYS A 505 9.83 -29.85 16.75
CA CYS A 505 8.65 -30.58 17.15
C CYS A 505 8.46 -31.86 16.31
N ASP A 506 8.46 -32.99 17.00
CA ASP A 506 8.29 -34.34 16.47
C ASP A 506 6.96 -35.00 16.91
N THR A 507 6.10 -34.25 17.62
CA THR A 507 4.83 -34.76 18.17
C THR A 507 3.62 -34.38 17.31
N SER A 508 2.43 -34.79 17.76
CA SER A 508 1.14 -34.50 17.13
C SER A 508 0.79 -33.01 16.99
N GLU A 509 1.51 -32.13 17.68
CA GLU A 509 1.32 -30.68 17.71
C GLU A 509 1.96 -29.98 16.50
N ARG A 510 2.88 -30.65 15.79
CA ARG A 510 3.61 -30.11 14.64
C ARG A 510 2.71 -29.43 13.58
N PRO A 511 1.54 -29.99 13.17
CA PRO A 511 0.66 -29.34 12.19
C PRO A 511 -0.04 -28.07 12.71
N TYR A 512 -0.22 -27.95 14.02
CA TYR A 512 -0.83 -26.76 14.64
C TYR A 512 0.21 -25.64 14.73
N LEU A 513 1.40 -25.96 15.25
CA LEU A 513 2.54 -25.03 15.30
C LEU A 513 2.90 -24.50 13.91
N ALA A 514 2.87 -25.36 12.90
CA ALA A 514 3.14 -24.95 11.52
C ALA A 514 2.11 -23.94 10.97
N ARG A 515 0.80 -24.21 11.16
CA ARG A 515 -0.26 -23.28 10.74
C ARG A 515 -0.18 -21.93 11.44
N THR A 516 0.15 -21.93 12.72
CA THR A 516 0.35 -20.68 13.45
C THR A 516 1.59 -19.95 12.93
N SER A 517 2.69 -20.67 12.65
CA SER A 517 3.93 -20.07 12.13
C SER A 517 3.82 -19.50 10.71
N SER A 518 3.02 -20.14 9.84
CA SER A 518 2.79 -19.69 8.46
C SER A 518 1.96 -18.42 8.38
N ARG A 519 1.23 -18.08 9.45
CA ARG A 519 0.52 -16.80 9.60
C ARG A 519 1.34 -15.77 10.37
N THR A 520 2.04 -16.21 11.42
CA THR A 520 2.86 -15.33 12.26
C THR A 520 3.97 -14.66 11.47
N THR A 521 4.66 -15.41 10.60
CA THR A 521 5.81 -14.86 9.85
C THR A 521 5.41 -13.75 8.88
N PRO A 522 4.40 -13.93 7.99
CA PRO A 522 3.91 -12.84 7.15
C PRO A 522 3.42 -11.62 7.94
N THR A 523 2.56 -11.80 8.96
CA THR A 523 2.03 -10.68 9.75
C THR A 523 3.14 -9.85 10.41
N LEU A 524 4.21 -10.48 10.89
CA LEU A 524 5.35 -9.79 11.50
C LEU A 524 6.22 -9.06 10.46
N VAL A 525 6.34 -9.60 9.25
CA VAL A 525 7.01 -8.93 8.12
C VAL A 525 6.21 -7.71 7.70
N ASP A 526 4.91 -7.86 7.48
CA ASP A 526 4.02 -6.79 7.02
C ASP A 526 3.97 -5.65 8.05
N LEU A 527 3.86 -5.99 9.35
CA LEU A 527 3.92 -5.02 10.45
C LEU A 527 5.26 -4.28 10.51
N ARG A 528 6.38 -4.98 10.27
CA ARG A 528 7.71 -4.37 10.29
C ARG A 528 7.97 -3.50 9.07
N ALA A 529 7.49 -3.90 7.89
CA ALA A 529 7.56 -3.10 6.67
C ALA A 529 6.78 -1.79 6.84
N LEU A 530 5.57 -1.87 7.41
CA LEU A 530 4.73 -0.71 7.70
C LEU A 530 5.36 0.22 8.73
N LEU A 531 6.03 -0.33 9.75
CA LEU A 531 6.66 0.48 10.80
C LEU A 531 7.98 1.11 10.39
N GLN A 532 8.67 0.69 9.32
CA GLN A 532 10.03 1.14 8.95
C GLN A 532 10.10 2.49 8.25
#